data_AF-A0A2W1I6K7-F1
#
_entry.id   AF-A0A2W1I6K7-F1
#
_cell.length_a   1.000
_cell.length_b   1.000
_cell.length_c   1.000
_cell.angle_alpha   90.00
_cell.angle_beta   90.00
_cell.angle_gamma   90.00
#
_symmetry.space_group_name_H-M   'P 1'
#
loop_
_entity.id
_entity.type
_entity.pdbx_description
1 polymer ?
#
loop_
_entity_poly.entity_id
_entity_poly.type
_entity_poly.pdbx_seq_one_letter_code
_entity_poly.pdbx_strand_id
1 'polypeptide(L)'
;MALDDAQREVILRHADRLLSTRAWPKTICPSEIARALSRQELETLDASEWRDTMDAIRELVWEKRAAGEVEVMQKGQLVEAESLEHVRGPIRVRNIKK
;
A
#
# COMPACT_ATOMS: atom_id res chain seq x y z
N MET A 1 -3.73 11.01 -12.61
CA MET A 1 -4.86 10.33 -13.25
C MET A 1 -5.38 9.31 -12.28
N ALA A 2 -6.70 9.12 -12.16
CA ALA A 2 -7.22 8.03 -11.34
C ALA A 2 -6.81 6.70 -11.98
N LEU A 3 -6.33 5.76 -11.17
CA LEU A 3 -6.06 4.40 -11.62
C LEU A 3 -7.36 3.76 -12.11
N ASP A 4 -7.29 3.00 -13.20
CA ASP A 4 -8.41 2.15 -13.60
C ASP A 4 -8.53 0.89 -12.73
N ASP A 5 -9.61 0.12 -12.91
CA ASP A 5 -9.88 -1.07 -12.11
C ASP A 5 -8.78 -2.13 -12.22
N ALA A 6 -8.19 -2.31 -13.41
CA ALA A 6 -7.15 -3.30 -13.63
C ALA A 6 -5.85 -2.91 -12.92
N GLN A 7 -5.49 -1.62 -12.97
CA GLN A 7 -4.35 -1.05 -12.25
C GLN A 7 -4.53 -1.17 -10.73
N ARG A 8 -5.74 -0.87 -10.24
CA ARG A 8 -6.07 -1.01 -8.81
C ARG A 8 -5.99 -2.46 -8.36
N GLU A 9 -6.53 -3.40 -9.14
CA GLU A 9 -6.49 -4.83 -8.85
C GLU A 9 -5.05 -5.36 -8.70
N VAL A 10 -4.14 -4.95 -9.59
CA VAL A 10 -2.71 -5.34 -9.53
C VAL A 10 -2.11 -4.96 -8.18
N ILE A 11 -2.28 -3.71 -7.75
CA ILE A 11 -1.69 -3.24 -6.49
C ILE A 11 -2.33 -3.94 -5.29
N LEU A 12 -3.67 -4.01 -5.26
CA LEU A 12 -4.41 -4.59 -4.13
C LEU A 12 -4.10 -6.07 -3.96
N ARG A 13 -3.98 -6.83 -5.06
CA ARG A 13 -3.57 -8.24 -5.02
C ARG A 13 -2.23 -8.43 -4.32
N HIS A 14 -1.25 -7.58 -4.60
CA HIS A 14 0.07 -7.66 -3.95
C HIS A 14 0.03 -7.21 -2.50
N ALA A 15 -0.74 -6.16 -2.19
CA ALA A 15 -0.96 -5.69 -0.83
C ALA A 15 -1.57 -6.80 0.04
N ASP A 16 -2.67 -7.41 -0.40
CA ASP A 16 -3.41 -8.43 0.34
C ASP A 16 -2.59 -9.72 0.50
N ARG A 17 -1.89 -10.14 -0.56
CA ARG A 17 -0.97 -11.29 -0.48
C ARG A 17 0.13 -11.04 0.55
N LEU A 18 0.77 -9.87 0.56
CA LEU A 18 1.82 -9.57 1.52
C LEU A 18 1.28 -9.44 2.94
N LEU A 19 0.14 -8.78 3.13
CA LEU A 19 -0.51 -8.63 4.43
C LEU A 19 -0.93 -9.98 5.03
N SER A 20 -1.49 -10.87 4.21
CA SER A 20 -1.90 -12.22 4.65
C SER A 20 -0.74 -13.12 5.08
N THR A 21 0.48 -12.87 4.59
CA THR A 21 1.68 -13.62 4.99
C THR A 21 2.26 -13.18 6.35
N ARG A 22 1.72 -12.12 6.96
CA ARG A 22 2.23 -11.52 8.21
C ARG A 22 1.22 -11.71 9.34
N ALA A 23 1.62 -12.47 10.36
CA ALA A 23 0.85 -12.56 11.61
C ALA A 23 0.81 -11.20 12.33
N TRP A 24 -0.34 -10.80 12.86
CA TRP A 24 -0.46 -9.60 13.68
C TRP A 24 0.52 -9.69 14.89
N PRO A 25 1.26 -8.62 15.26
CA PRO A 25 1.20 -7.24 14.75
C PRO A 25 2.24 -6.91 13.67
N LYS A 26 2.79 -7.90 12.96
CA LYS A 26 3.82 -7.66 11.94
C LYS A 26 3.28 -6.80 10.80
N THR A 27 4.17 -5.97 10.26
CA THR A 27 3.84 -4.97 9.24
C THR A 27 4.57 -5.27 7.93
N ILE A 28 4.12 -4.63 6.85
CA ILE A 28 4.84 -4.42 5.59
C ILE A 28 5.06 -2.91 5.37
N CYS A 29 5.80 -2.50 4.33
CA CYS A 29 5.80 -1.12 3.83
C CYS A 29 5.36 -1.03 2.35
N PRO A 30 4.94 0.15 1.86
CA PRO A 30 4.57 0.34 0.46
C PRO A 30 5.64 -0.12 -0.54
N SER A 31 6.92 0.06 -0.24
CA SER A 31 7.99 -0.40 -1.13
C SER A 31 8.10 -1.93 -1.24
N GLU A 32 7.62 -2.70 -0.24
CA GLU A 32 7.53 -4.16 -0.36
C GLU A 32 6.48 -4.54 -1.41
N ILE A 33 5.36 -3.80 -1.49
CA ILE A 33 4.32 -4.00 -2.51
C ILE A 33 4.89 -3.70 -3.89
N ALA A 34 5.50 -2.53 -4.07
CA ALA A 34 6.04 -2.13 -5.36
C ALA A 34 7.16 -3.05 -5.87
N ARG A 35 8.06 -3.49 -4.99
CA ARG A 35 9.15 -4.41 -5.36
C ARG A 35 8.65 -5.81 -5.70
N ALA A 36 7.42 -6.14 -5.32
CA ALA A 36 6.81 -7.41 -5.67
C ALA A 36 6.15 -7.39 -7.06
N LEU A 37 6.04 -6.22 -7.71
CA LEU A 37 5.49 -6.10 -9.05
C LEU A 37 6.47 -6.67 -10.08
N SER A 38 5.93 -7.44 -11.00
CA SER A 38 6.63 -7.91 -12.20
C SER A 38 6.74 -6.80 -13.24
N ARG A 39 7.60 -7.00 -14.24
CA ARG A 39 7.73 -6.07 -15.38
C ARG A 39 6.41 -5.87 -16.11
N GLN A 40 5.65 -6.95 -16.34
CA GLN A 40 4.36 -6.89 -17.01
C GLN A 40 3.35 -6.04 -16.22
N GLU A 41 3.37 -6.14 -14.89
CA GLU A 41 2.50 -5.36 -14.02
C GLU A 41 2.92 -3.88 -13.96
N LEU A 42 4.22 -3.59 -14.03
CA LEU A 42 4.69 -2.21 -14.19
C LEU A 42 4.21 -1.60 -15.52
N GLU A 43 4.24 -2.36 -16.61
CA GLU A 43 3.67 -1.95 -17.90
C GLU A 43 2.15 -1.70 -17.79
N THR A 44 1.39 -2.55 -17.10
CA THR A 44 -0.04 -2.32 -16.81
C THR A 44 -0.27 -1.02 -16.04
N LEU A 45 0.63 -0.69 -15.11
CA LEU A 45 0.57 0.51 -14.28
C LEU A 45 1.11 1.77 -14.97
N ASP A 46 1.52 1.68 -16.24
CA ASP A 46 2.19 2.76 -16.97
C ASP A 46 3.43 3.30 -16.21
N ALA A 47 4.16 2.38 -15.56
CA ALA A 47 5.31 2.67 -14.71
C ALA A 47 6.60 2.14 -15.35
N SER A 48 7.66 2.95 -15.34
CA SER A 48 8.98 2.54 -15.87
C SER A 48 9.77 1.75 -14.85
N GLU A 49 9.68 2.12 -13.58
CA GLU A 49 10.26 1.41 -12.45
C GLU A 49 9.30 1.33 -11.26
N TRP A 50 9.62 0.44 -10.31
CA TRP A 50 8.79 0.26 -9.11
C TRP A 50 8.59 1.55 -8.31
N ARG A 51 9.53 2.51 -8.37
CA ARG A 51 9.41 3.79 -7.65
C ARG A 51 8.26 4.64 -8.16
N ASP A 52 7.95 4.57 -9.45
CA ASP A 52 6.88 5.35 -10.08
C ASP A 52 5.50 4.97 -9.53
N THR A 53 5.38 3.76 -8.95
CA THR A 53 4.12 3.25 -8.37
C THR A 53 3.88 3.69 -6.92
N MET A 54 4.81 4.42 -6.29
CA MET A 54 4.75 4.74 -4.86
C MET A 54 3.52 5.54 -4.46
N ASP A 55 3.14 6.56 -5.23
CA ASP A 55 2.00 7.41 -4.88
C ASP A 55 0.69 6.61 -4.97
N ALA A 56 0.48 5.89 -6.07
CA ALA A 56 -0.64 4.97 -6.28
C ALA A 56 -0.78 3.92 -5.15
N ILE A 57 0.32 3.31 -4.72
CA ILE A 57 0.30 2.32 -3.64
C ILE A 57 -0.05 2.98 -2.30
N ARG A 58 0.48 4.16 -2.02
CA ARG A 58 0.18 4.88 -0.76
C ARG A 58 -1.28 5.30 -0.71
N GLU A 59 -1.85 5.75 -1.83
CA GLU A 59 -3.27 6.07 -1.96
C GLU A 59 -4.15 4.86 -1.68
N LEU A 60 -3.91 3.72 -2.34
CA LEU A 60 -4.70 2.50 -2.12
C LEU A 60 -4.57 1.94 -0.70
N VAL A 61 -3.38 1.98 -0.11
CA VAL A 61 -3.19 1.63 1.31
C VAL A 61 -3.99 2.56 2.23
N TRP A 62 -4.06 3.86 1.91
CA TRP A 62 -4.84 4.83 2.67
C TRP A 62 -6.34 4.59 2.54
N GLU A 63 -6.81 4.22 1.36
CA GLU A 63 -8.20 3.82 1.14
C GLU A 63 -8.56 2.57 1.96
N LYS A 64 -7.70 1.54 1.98
CA LYS A 64 -7.90 0.35 2.84
C LYS A 64 -7.94 0.71 4.33
N ARG A 65 -7.15 1.70 4.76
CA ARG A 65 -7.23 2.24 6.13
C ARG A 65 -8.59 2.87 6.38
N ALA A 66 -9.06 3.72 5.48
CA ALA A 66 -10.37 4.37 5.59
C ALA A 66 -11.52 3.35 5.60
N ALA A 67 -11.37 2.23 4.89
CA ALA A 67 -12.29 1.10 4.92
C ALA A 67 -12.21 0.22 6.18
N GLY A 68 -11.25 0.49 7.09
CA GLY A 68 -11.07 -0.28 8.33
C GLY A 68 -10.43 -1.65 8.12
N GLU A 69 -9.76 -1.90 7.00
CA GLU A 69 -9.12 -3.20 6.71
C GLU A 69 -7.70 -3.28 7.27
N VAL A 70 -7.00 -2.13 7.30
CA VAL A 70 -5.59 -2.04 7.72
C VAL A 70 -5.35 -0.87 8.65
N GLU A 71 -4.30 -0.99 9.45
CA GLU A 71 -3.73 0.10 10.23
C GLU A 71 -2.47 0.62 9.53
N VAL A 72 -2.39 1.94 9.33
CA VAL A 72 -1.18 2.63 8.86
C VAL A 72 -0.44 3.19 10.06
N MET A 73 0.85 2.90 10.13
CA MET A 73 1.72 3.25 11.23
C MET A 73 2.93 4.04 10.76
N GLN A 74 3.41 4.95 11.61
CA GLN A 74 4.66 5.67 11.41
C GLN A 74 5.40 5.80 12.75
N LYS A 75 6.71 5.55 12.75
CA LYS A 75 7.54 5.56 13.96
C LYS A 75 6.97 4.67 15.10
N GLY A 76 6.33 3.55 14.73
CA GLY A 76 5.74 2.61 15.67
C GLY A 76 4.38 3.01 16.25
N GLN A 77 3.82 4.14 15.84
CA GLN A 77 2.52 4.64 16.29
C GLN A 77 1.49 4.57 15.15
N LEU A 78 0.20 4.49 15.49
CA LEU A 78 -0.87 4.64 14.51
C LEU A 78 -0.82 6.06 13.92
N VAL A 79 -1.02 6.17 12.61
CA VAL A 79 -1.16 7.47 11.96
C VAL A 79 -2.59 7.95 12.19
N GLU A 80 -2.74 9.06 12.90
CA GLU A 80 -4.03 9.70 13.20
C GLU A 80 -4.44 10.75 12.16
N ALA A 81 -3.55 11.11 11.23
CA ALA A 81 -3.83 12.10 10.20
C ALA A 81 -5.11 11.78 9.41
N GLU A 82 -5.89 12.82 9.11
CA GLU A 82 -7.15 12.71 8.36
C GLU A 82 -6.90 12.47 6.87
N SER A 83 -5.85 13.10 6.32
CA SER A 83 -5.47 12.98 4.91
C SER A 83 -4.03 12.50 4.71
N LEU A 84 -3.80 11.79 3.61
CA LEU A 84 -2.51 11.21 3.25
C LEU A 84 -1.42 12.26 3.00
N GLU A 85 -1.79 13.46 2.53
CA GLU A 85 -0.88 14.57 2.22
C GLU A 85 -0.06 15.05 3.44
N HIS A 86 -0.60 14.83 4.66
CA HIS A 86 0.06 15.16 5.92
C HIS A 86 1.05 14.08 6.38
N VAL A 87 1.06 12.92 5.71
CA VAL A 87 1.91 11.79 6.06
C VAL A 87 3.16 11.79 5.19
N ARG A 88 4.28 12.25 5.75
CA ARG A 88 5.56 12.34 5.03
C ARG A 88 6.52 11.23 5.45
N GLY A 89 7.24 10.68 4.48
CA GLY A 89 8.25 9.66 4.71
C GLY A 89 7.71 8.23 4.86
N PRO A 90 8.54 7.31 5.41
CA PRO A 90 8.22 5.90 5.50
C PRO A 90 7.02 5.61 6.39
N ILE A 91 6.16 4.71 5.93
CA ILE A 91 5.02 4.18 6.67
C ILE A 91 5.09 2.66 6.72
N ARG A 92 4.41 2.08 7.70
CA ARG A 92 4.20 0.65 7.88
C ARG A 92 2.71 0.36 7.83
N VAL A 93 2.33 -0.81 7.33
CA VAL A 93 0.94 -1.23 7.16
C VAL A 93 0.78 -2.61 7.77
N ARG A 94 -0.30 -2.84 8.52
CA ARG A 94 -0.68 -4.18 9.01
C ARG A 94 -2.19 -4.37 8.94
N ASN A 95 -2.65 -5.60 8.91
CA ASN A 95 -4.07 -5.90 9.08
C ASN A 95 -4.54 -5.42 10.46
N ILE A 96 -5.80 -4.98 10.53
CA ILE A 96 -6.47 -4.78 11.82
C ILE A 96 -6.46 -6.09 12.62
N LYS A 97 -6.41 -5.98 13.95
CA LYS A 97 -6.58 -7.14 14.81
C LYS A 97 -8.03 -7.62 14.71
N LYS A 98 -8.23 -8.88 14.28
CA LYS A 98 -9.53 -9.55 14.37
C LYS A 98 -9.89 -9.86 15.82
#